data_AF-A0A2U2DFQ5-F1
#
_entry.id   AF-A0A2U2DFQ5-F1
#
_cell.length_a   1.000
_cell.length_b   1.000
_cell.length_c   1.000
_cell.angle_alpha   90.00
_cell.angle_beta   90.00
_cell.angle_gamma   90.00
#
_symmetry.space_group_name_H-M   'P 1'
#
loop_
_entity.id
_entity.type
_entity.pdbx_description
1 polymer ?
#
loop_
_entity_poly.entity_id
_entity_poly.type
_entity_poly.pdbx_seq_one_letter_code
_entity_poly.pdbx_strand_id
1 'polypeptide(L)'
;MAKTTTKATAAELQATDGAADYEITELAPPRIAGRRIAEGQTDIRLTEEEARAELLAGHIRPKGMPRRQRKADEPQQGTAALNAD
;
A
#
# COMPACT_ATOMS: atom_id res chain seq x y z
N MET A 1 3.79 -6.77 34.42
CA MET A 1 3.75 -7.82 33.36
C MET A 1 3.23 -7.19 32.08
N ALA A 2 3.70 -7.66 30.93
CA ALA A 2 3.90 -6.88 29.68
C ALA A 2 2.64 -6.29 29.03
N LYS A 3 2.81 -5.08 28.47
CA LYS A 3 1.87 -4.37 27.60
C LYS A 3 1.94 -4.98 26.20
N THR A 4 0.92 -5.72 25.77
CA THR A 4 0.82 -6.21 24.39
C THR A 4 0.08 -5.17 23.56
N THR A 5 0.86 -4.26 22.98
CA THR A 5 0.46 -3.39 21.89
C THR A 5 0.23 -4.25 20.65
N THR A 6 -1.03 -4.53 20.33
CA THR A 6 -1.42 -5.09 19.03
C THR A 6 -1.29 -3.99 17.99
N LYS A 7 -0.14 -3.94 17.31
CA LYS A 7 0.10 -3.10 16.14
C LYS A 7 -0.71 -3.70 14.98
N ALA A 8 -1.98 -3.31 14.90
CA ALA A 8 -2.86 -3.69 13.81
C ALA A 8 -2.23 -3.29 12.47
N THR A 9 -2.06 -4.31 11.64
CA THR A 9 -1.59 -4.32 10.26
C THR A 9 -2.31 -3.27 9.43
N ALA A 10 -1.63 -2.15 9.16
CA ALA A 10 -2.17 -1.01 8.39
C ALA A 10 -2.19 -1.23 6.86
N ALA A 11 -2.38 -2.46 6.38
CA ALA A 11 -2.27 -2.77 4.94
C ALA A 11 -3.38 -3.70 4.39
N GLU A 12 -4.29 -4.23 5.22
CA GLU A 12 -5.26 -5.24 4.79
C GLU A 12 -6.75 -4.85 4.96
N LEU A 13 -7.04 -3.55 5.08
CA LEU A 13 -8.38 -3.03 4.83
C LEU A 13 -8.42 -2.38 3.45
N GLN A 14 -8.04 -3.15 2.43
CA GLN A 14 -8.52 -2.87 1.07
C GLN A 14 -10.04 -2.97 1.14
N ALA A 15 -10.66 -1.79 1.11
CA ALA A 15 -12.09 -1.64 1.20
C ALA A 15 -12.74 -2.48 0.11
N THR A 16 -13.84 -3.11 0.49
CA THR A 16 -14.82 -3.85 -0.31
C THR A 16 -15.42 -3.09 -1.51
N ASP A 17 -14.82 -1.96 -1.93
CA ASP A 17 -15.33 -0.99 -2.91
C ASP A 17 -14.36 -0.78 -4.11
N GLY A 18 -13.19 -1.43 -4.13
CA GLY A 18 -12.23 -1.30 -5.24
C GLY A 18 -11.43 0.00 -5.26
N ALA A 19 -11.49 0.79 -4.18
CA ALA A 19 -10.75 2.04 -4.03
C ALA A 19 -9.39 1.87 -3.33
N ALA A 20 -8.33 2.36 -3.97
CA ALA A 20 -6.94 2.31 -3.52
C ALA A 20 -6.40 3.70 -3.14
N ASP A 21 -5.37 3.72 -2.31
CA ASP A 21 -4.68 4.95 -1.91
C ASP A 21 -3.59 5.33 -2.92
N TYR A 22 -3.59 6.59 -3.32
CA TYR A 22 -2.66 7.19 -4.26
C TYR A 22 -1.99 8.41 -3.63
N GLU A 23 -0.71 8.59 -3.94
CA GLU A 23 0.06 9.77 -3.57
C GLU A 23 -0.19 10.87 -4.60
N ILE A 24 -0.47 12.08 -4.11
CA ILE A 24 -0.70 13.28 -4.91
C ILE A 24 0.66 13.89 -5.27
N THR A 25 0.88 14.18 -6.54
CA THR A 25 2.12 14.82 -6.99
C THR A 25 2.03 16.35 -6.88
N GLU A 26 3.19 17.02 -6.86
CA GLU A 26 3.25 18.49 -6.84
C GLU A 26 2.70 19.15 -8.11
N LEU A 27 2.52 18.35 -9.18
CA LEU A 27 1.92 18.78 -10.44
C LEU A 27 0.40 18.64 -10.44
N ALA A 28 -0.18 18.06 -9.38
CA ALA A 28 -1.59 17.79 -9.31
C ALA A 28 -2.39 19.10 -9.14
N PRO A 29 -3.48 19.28 -9.89
CA PRO A 29 -4.41 20.38 -9.65
C PRO A 29 -5.11 20.21 -8.28
N PRO A 30 -5.70 21.29 -7.73
CA PRO A 30 -6.47 21.24 -6.47
C PRO A 30 -7.76 20.41 -6.56
N ARG A 31 -8.01 19.78 -7.71
CA ARG A 31 -9.12 18.85 -7.96
C ARG A 31 -8.62 17.62 -8.71
N ILE A 32 -8.77 16.43 -8.12
CA ILE A 32 -8.37 15.14 -8.70
C ILE A 32 -9.63 14.28 -8.80
N ALA A 33 -9.94 13.76 -9.99
CA ALA A 33 -11.14 12.96 -10.23
C ALA A 33 -12.45 13.62 -9.72
N GLY A 34 -12.55 14.95 -9.85
CA GLY A 34 -13.71 15.72 -9.36
C GLY A 34 -13.77 15.95 -7.84
N ARG A 35 -12.81 15.42 -7.07
CA ARG A 35 -12.67 15.64 -5.62
C ARG A 35 -11.71 16.79 -5.35
N ARG A 36 -12.05 17.65 -4.39
CA ARG A 36 -11.20 18.77 -3.99
C ARG A 36 -10.11 18.28 -3.02
N ILE A 37 -8.87 18.65 -3.31
CA ILE A 37 -7.71 18.37 -2.47
C ILE A 37 -7.57 19.47 -1.41
N ALA A 38 -7.36 19.09 -0.16
CA ALA A 38 -7.07 20.05 0.90
C ALA A 38 -5.63 20.57 0.79
N GLU A 39 -5.37 21.79 1.25
CA GLU A 39 -3.99 22.32 1.26
C GLU A 39 -3.09 21.43 2.13
N GLY A 40 -1.99 20.95 1.56
CA GLY A 40 -1.07 20.01 2.21
C GLY A 40 -1.51 18.54 2.21
N GLN A 41 -2.61 18.19 1.54
CA GLN A 41 -2.98 16.79 1.34
C GLN A 41 -2.03 16.15 0.32
N THR A 42 -1.36 15.08 0.74
CA THR A 42 -0.40 14.32 -0.06
C THR A 42 -0.96 13.00 -0.56
N ASP A 43 -2.18 12.64 -0.13
CA ASP A 43 -2.77 11.33 -0.34
C ASP A 43 -4.25 11.43 -0.68
N ILE A 44 -4.70 10.63 -1.64
CA ILE A 44 -6.09 10.52 -2.05
C ILE A 44 -6.50 9.08 -2.28
N ARG A 45 -7.70 8.73 -1.85
CA ARG A 45 -8.31 7.43 -2.13
C ARG A 45 -9.23 7.54 -3.35
N LEU A 46 -8.94 6.75 -4.38
CA LEU A 46 -9.69 6.73 -5.65
C LEU A 46 -9.96 5.31 -6.09
N THR A 47 -11.06 5.12 -6.82
CA THR A 47 -11.30 3.88 -7.59
C THR A 47 -10.31 3.76 -8.75
N GLU A 48 -10.13 2.55 -9.27
CA GLU A 48 -9.25 2.33 -10.44
C GLU A 48 -9.69 3.17 -11.66
N GLU A 49 -11.00 3.30 -11.88
CA GLU A 49 -11.55 4.11 -12.98
C GLU A 49 -11.24 5.61 -12.82
N GLU A 50 -11.46 6.16 -11.61
CA GLU A 50 -11.11 7.55 -11.28
C GLU A 50 -9.60 7.79 -11.38
N ALA A 51 -8.79 6.85 -10.86
CA ALA A 51 -7.34 6.97 -10.84
C ALA A 51 -6.72 6.84 -12.25
N ARG A 52 -7.35 6.10 -13.17
CA ARG A 52 -6.78 5.85 -14.51
C ARG A 52 -6.49 7.14 -15.28
N ALA A 53 -7.42 8.09 -15.27
CA ALA A 53 -7.24 9.38 -15.94
C ALA A 53 -6.13 10.22 -15.28
N GLU A 54 -6.10 10.23 -13.95
CA GLU A 54 -5.15 11.02 -13.16
C GLU A 54 -3.72 10.43 -13.20
N LEU A 55 -3.59 9.11 -13.26
CA LEU A 55 -2.34 8.39 -13.47
C LEU A 55 -1.75 8.69 -14.85
N LEU A 56 -2.59 8.71 -15.90
CA LEU A 56 -2.19 9.09 -17.25
C LEU A 56 -1.75 10.55 -17.33
N ALA A 57 -2.41 11.43 -16.57
CA ALA A 57 -2.04 12.84 -16.47
C ALA A 57 -0.80 13.09 -15.59
N GLY A 58 -0.40 12.12 -14.76
CA GLY A 58 0.72 12.24 -13.82
C GLY A 58 0.40 13.04 -12.55
N HIS A 59 -0.87 13.30 -12.26
CA HIS A 59 -1.32 13.99 -11.05
C HIS A 59 -1.21 13.12 -9.79
N ILE A 60 -1.24 11.79 -9.96
CA ILE A 60 -1.15 10.86 -8.84
C ILE A 60 -0.19 9.71 -9.13
N ARG A 61 0.22 8.98 -8.09
CA ARG A 61 1.02 7.76 -8.15
C ARG A 61 0.48 6.70 -7.20
N PRO A 62 0.56 5.40 -7.54
CA PRO A 62 0.08 4.34 -6.65
C PRO A 62 0.91 4.32 -5.36
N LYS A 63 0.25 4.53 -4.22
CA LYS A 63 0.93 4.53 -2.93
C LYS A 63 1.09 3.07 -2.50
N GLY A 64 2.34 2.65 -2.30
CA GLY A 64 2.61 1.32 -1.79
C GLY A 64 2.48 0.21 -2.82
N MET A 65 2.96 0.41 -4.05
CA MET A 65 3.42 -0.75 -4.82
C MET A 65 4.41 -1.48 -3.90
N PRO A 66 4.09 -2.69 -3.39
CA PRO A 66 5.02 -3.37 -2.52
C PRO A 66 6.26 -3.55 -3.37
N ARG A 67 7.38 -2.91 -3.01
CA ARG A 67 8.69 -3.35 -3.47
C ARG A 67 8.68 -4.82 -3.16
N ARG A 68 8.49 -5.64 -4.21
CA ARG A 68 8.24 -7.08 -4.18
C ARG A 68 8.98 -7.63 -2.98
N GLN A 69 8.29 -7.73 -1.84
CA GLN A 69 8.87 -8.33 -0.65
C GLN A 69 8.88 -9.77 -1.05
N ARG A 70 9.96 -10.19 -1.73
CA ARG A 70 10.29 -11.59 -1.91
C ARG A 70 10.15 -12.12 -0.51
N LYS A 71 9.16 -12.99 -0.30
CA LYS A 71 9.08 -13.87 0.84
C LYS A 71 10.48 -14.43 1.05
N ALA A 72 11.22 -13.81 1.96
CA ALA A 72 12.51 -14.22 2.45
C ALA A 72 12.27 -14.51 3.92
N ASP A 73 11.36 -15.46 4.15
CA ASP A 73 11.25 -16.21 5.40
C ASP A 73 10.57 -17.54 5.07
N GLU A 74 11.25 -18.30 4.21
CA GLU A 74 11.08 -19.74 4.17
C GLU A 74 12.31 -20.28 4.92
N PRO A 75 12.21 -20.63 6.22
CA PRO A 75 13.21 -21.49 6.80
C PRO A 75 13.02 -22.86 6.16
N GLN A 76 13.87 -23.10 5.17
CA GLN A 76 14.12 -24.35 4.48
C GLN A 76 14.33 -25.46 5.54
N GLN A 77 13.26 -26.14 5.95
CA GLN A 77 13.35 -27.33 6.78
C GLN A 77 13.81 -28.49 5.88
N GLY A 78 15.12 -28.58 5.75
CA GLY A 78 15.78 -29.68 5.08
C GLY A 78 17.28 -29.57 5.26
N THR A 79 17.82 -30.23 6.29
CA THR A 79 18.91 -31.22 6.18
C THR A 79 19.49 -31.60 7.56
N ALA A 80 19.53 -32.92 7.79
CA ALA A 80 20.57 -33.70 8.47
C ALA A 80 20.91 -33.46 9.96
N ALA A 81 20.52 -34.42 10.80
CA ALA A 81 21.42 -35.23 11.65
C ALA A 81 20.53 -36.18 12.50
N LEU A 82 20.17 -37.36 12.00
CA LEU A 82 20.87 -38.61 12.35
C LEU A 82 22.08 -38.40 13.29
N ASN A 83 21.82 -38.42 14.59
CA ASN A 83 22.83 -38.88 15.55
C ASN A 83 22.31 -40.19 16.14
N ALA A 84 22.97 -41.25 15.73
CA ALA A 84 23.04 -42.49 16.46
C ALA A 84 23.90 -42.24 17.71
N ASP A 85 23.37 -42.59 18.88
CA ASP A 85 24.08 -43.36 19.91
C ASP A 85 23.03 -44.06 20.79
#